data_AF-A0A8X6LRT8-F1
#
_entry.id   AF-A0A8X6LRT8-F1
#
_cell.length_a   1.000
_cell.length_b   1.000
_cell.length_c   1.000
_cell.angle_alpha   90.00
_cell.angle_beta   90.00
_cell.angle_gamma   90.00
#
_symmetry.space_group_name_H-M   'P 1'
#
loop_
_entity.id
_entity.type
_entity.pdbx_description
1 polymer ?
#
loop_
_entity_poly.entity_id
_entity_poly.type
_entity_poly.pdbx_seq_one_letter_code
_entity_poly.pdbx_strand_id
1 'polypeptide(L)'
;MLELLLRFRKNPVAFTADVKSAFLQIELDLRDREFTRFFWTDNLNNNPYVLNFTRVLFGLRPSPYLLAATLKHHFKKYKEQYPHTFDLLNSSIYVDDFICGRNDVPDALRTTLECLQIFSDASMLLRKWRTNSKQLDLLWQQEGVETEFSETSATDLKPPIKVLGLAWDSEKDLIYFDPKDLLKFMSRKTESKRFILSVVGRIFDPIGILGPFVIKLKCLLQDLWTLGVDWDSELPPKLRHKWQQWSSEAEGLTEIKIPRFYLGDVDQELSSVDIHCFSDASKSAYGTILYLRFVTCNNKIETSFICSKSRVAPLKSLTLPRLELTAALLSARLAKQVSSCLKFNANIYYWTDSLISYYWICGDSSAFKPYIKNRVQEIQLLSDPSQWGHCPGKDNPADLISRGTSAVKLAQNELWWHGPPWLKLAPDHWPNRQRDILDSELCSEELEYRSSVHVAVTQQRESLVDINRFSSLKKLLKVTAWVFRFVNNARIVNKSMNFYITADEIQNAEYFWLKYVQYEFYSAEILTLKRNEQLRCSSEIKSLVPYLGEDNLLRITGRLL
;
A
#
# COMPACT_ATOMS: atom_id res chain seq x y z
N MET A 1 11.36 -1.15 14.04
CA MET A 1 11.32 -2.63 13.99
C MET A 1 11.56 -3.19 12.59
N LEU A 2 10.71 -2.95 11.58
CA LEU A 2 10.96 -3.41 10.20
C LEU A 2 12.38 -3.06 9.71
N GLU A 3 12.77 -1.80 9.82
CA GLU A 3 14.11 -1.34 9.40
C GLU A 3 15.26 -2.04 10.12
N LEU A 4 15.11 -2.33 11.41
CA LEU A 4 16.12 -3.04 12.18
C LEU A 4 16.27 -4.47 11.69
N LEU A 5 15.16 -5.15 11.41
CA LEU A 5 15.18 -6.50 10.85
C LEU A 5 15.78 -6.51 9.44
N LEU A 6 15.51 -5.49 8.62
CA LEU A 6 16.14 -5.36 7.30
C LEU A 6 17.66 -5.15 7.43
N ARG A 7 18.12 -4.26 8.33
CA ARG A 7 19.55 -4.05 8.58
C ARG A 7 20.22 -5.28 9.18
N PHE A 8 19.53 -6.00 10.06
CA PHE A 8 20.04 -7.23 10.66
C PHE A 8 20.36 -8.29 9.61
N ARG A 9 19.71 -8.24 8.45
CA ARG A 9 19.93 -9.13 7.30
C ARG A 9 21.05 -8.66 6.35
N LYS A 10 21.63 -7.49 6.59
CA LYS A 10 22.55 -6.83 5.65
C LYS A 10 23.97 -7.39 5.66
N ASN A 11 24.50 -7.80 6.81
CA ASN A 11 25.92 -8.09 6.98
C ASN A 11 26.17 -9.59 7.23
N PRO A 12 27.30 -10.18 6.82
CA PRO A 12 27.59 -11.61 7.02
C PRO A 12 27.78 -11.98 8.49
N VAL A 13 28.43 -11.14 9.30
CA VAL A 13 28.58 -11.36 10.75
C VAL A 13 27.49 -10.59 11.47
N ALA A 14 26.55 -11.29 12.09
CA ALA A 14 25.45 -10.71 12.85
C ALA A 14 25.60 -10.98 14.34
N PHE A 15 25.23 -10.00 15.15
CA PHE A 15 25.23 -10.15 16.60
C PHE A 15 24.13 -9.35 17.29
N THR A 16 23.71 -9.85 18.44
CA THR A 16 22.68 -9.24 19.27
C THR A 16 23.08 -9.22 20.74
N ALA A 17 22.51 -8.29 21.50
CA ALA A 17 22.65 -8.19 22.95
C ALA A 17 21.39 -7.55 23.57
N ASP A 18 21.25 -7.69 24.88
CA ASP A 18 20.16 -7.12 25.69
C ASP A 18 20.72 -6.10 26.70
N VAL A 19 20.04 -4.96 26.86
CA VAL A 19 20.37 -3.99 27.91
C VAL A 19 19.78 -4.44 29.24
N LYS A 20 20.65 -4.80 30.19
CA LYS A 20 20.23 -5.34 31.49
C LYS A 20 19.36 -4.36 32.27
N SER A 21 18.09 -4.74 32.46
CA SER A 21 17.12 -3.96 33.27
C SER A 21 17.00 -2.51 32.79
N ALA A 22 16.99 -2.29 31.47
CA ALA A 22 17.15 -0.99 30.83
C ALA A 22 16.35 0.16 31.48
N PHE A 23 15.05 -0.04 31.71
CA PHE A 23 14.20 0.98 32.35
C PHE A 23 14.61 1.28 33.79
N LEU A 24 14.95 0.25 34.57
CA LEU A 24 15.26 0.39 35.99
C LEU A 24 16.62 1.08 36.25
N GLN A 25 17.44 1.28 35.22
CA GLN A 25 18.66 2.07 35.30
C GLN A 25 18.40 3.58 35.29
N ILE A 26 17.16 4.02 35.03
CA ILE A 26 16.81 5.43 34.90
C ILE A 26 16.03 5.87 36.14
N GLU A 27 16.53 6.89 36.83
CA GLU A 27 15.83 7.48 37.97
C GLU A 27 14.60 8.26 37.53
N LEU A 28 13.52 8.17 38.32
CA LEU A 28 12.41 9.10 38.21
C LEU A 28 12.71 10.37 39.01
N ASP A 29 12.36 11.52 38.43
CA ASP A 29 12.31 12.80 39.13
C ASP A 29 11.47 12.65 40.40
N LEU A 30 11.95 13.23 41.51
CA LEU A 30 11.29 13.11 42.81
C LEU A 30 9.81 13.53 42.77
N ARG A 31 9.47 14.51 41.94
CA ARG A 31 8.10 15.01 41.76
C ARG A 31 7.21 14.01 41.02
N ASP A 32 7.78 13.18 40.16
CA ASP A 32 7.01 12.21 39.36
C ASP A 32 6.74 10.90 40.13
N ARG A 33 7.51 10.61 41.19
CA ARG A 33 7.37 9.37 41.98
C ARG A 33 6.02 9.24 42.65
N GLU A 34 5.34 10.34 42.96
CA GLU A 34 4.02 10.26 43.58
C GLU A 34 2.94 9.67 42.66
N PHE A 35 3.12 9.78 41.35
CA PHE A 35 2.20 9.23 40.35
C PHE A 35 2.43 7.76 40.03
N THR A 36 3.49 7.16 40.61
CA THR A 36 3.82 5.73 40.44
C THR A 36 3.50 4.90 41.69
N ARG A 37 2.61 5.41 42.54
CA ARG A 37 2.20 4.71 43.77
C ARG A 37 1.44 3.43 43.47
N PHE A 38 1.71 2.40 44.25
CA PHE A 38 0.96 1.14 44.24
C PHE A 38 0.82 0.61 45.67
N PHE A 39 -0.24 -0.18 45.87
CA PHE A 39 -0.46 -0.89 47.13
C PHE A 39 0.36 -2.18 47.12
N TRP A 40 1.08 -2.44 48.21
CA TRP A 40 1.78 -3.69 48.45
C TRP A 40 1.33 -4.30 49.77
N THR A 41 1.28 -5.62 49.81
CA THR A 41 1.10 -6.36 51.05
C THR A 41 1.88 -7.66 51.01
N ASP A 42 2.53 -8.03 52.10
CA ASP A 42 3.20 -9.33 52.24
C ASP A 42 2.19 -10.46 52.52
N ASN A 43 0.96 -10.10 52.90
CA ASN A 43 -0.14 -11.03 53.17
C ASN A 43 -1.49 -10.38 52.84
N LEU A 44 -2.33 -11.07 52.06
CA LEU A 44 -3.67 -10.57 51.70
C LEU A 44 -4.58 -10.27 52.91
N ASN A 45 -4.24 -10.80 54.09
CA ASN A 45 -4.96 -10.54 55.34
C ASN A 45 -4.48 -9.29 56.10
N ASN A 46 -3.35 -8.69 55.69
CA ASN A 46 -2.82 -7.47 56.29
C ASN A 46 -3.27 -6.24 55.51
N ASN A 47 -3.34 -5.09 56.19
CA ASN A 47 -3.55 -3.81 55.53
C ASN A 47 -2.37 -3.52 54.58
N PRO A 48 -2.64 -3.21 53.30
CA PRO A 48 -1.58 -2.89 52.36
C PRO A 48 -0.93 -1.55 52.73
N TYR A 49 0.37 -1.43 52.47
CA TYR A 49 1.09 -0.16 52.53
C TYR A 49 1.36 0.39 51.13
N VAL A 50 1.55 1.70 51.03
CA VAL A 50 1.76 2.40 49.77
C VAL A 50 3.25 2.53 49.49
N LEU A 51 3.68 1.99 48.36
CA LEU A 51 5.03 2.18 47.82
C LEU A 51 4.96 3.04 46.56
N ASN A 52 6.08 3.63 46.17
CA ASN A 52 6.24 4.27 44.86
C ASN A 52 7.49 3.73 44.14
N PHE A 53 7.52 3.87 42.83
CA PHE A 53 8.72 3.56 42.07
C PHE A 53 9.70 4.73 42.13
N THR A 54 10.98 4.41 42.33
CA THR A 54 12.10 5.36 42.27
C THR A 54 12.81 5.38 40.91
N ARG A 55 12.42 4.45 40.03
CA ARG A 55 13.00 4.21 38.70
C ARG A 55 11.90 4.13 37.65
N VAL A 56 12.25 4.38 36.40
CA VAL A 56 11.32 4.25 35.27
C VAL A 56 10.85 2.79 35.20
N LEU A 57 9.53 2.60 35.24
CA LEU A 57 8.91 1.27 35.28
C LEU A 57 8.36 0.83 33.92
N PHE A 58 8.21 -0.47 33.73
CA PHE A 58 7.60 -1.04 32.55
C PHE A 58 6.09 -0.74 32.50
N GLY A 59 5.56 -0.42 31.33
CA GLY A 59 4.12 -0.21 31.12
C GLY A 59 3.65 1.25 31.17
N LEU A 60 4.51 2.20 31.59
CA LEU A 60 4.20 3.62 31.37
C LEU A 60 4.43 3.98 29.91
N ARG A 61 3.50 4.78 29.36
CA ARG A 61 3.60 5.32 28.00
C ARG A 61 4.93 6.03 27.70
N PRO A 62 5.50 6.88 28.59
CA PRO A 62 6.77 7.56 28.31
C PRO A 62 8.01 6.68 28.48
N SER A 63 7.96 5.51 29.13
CA SER A 63 9.16 4.73 29.47
C SER A 63 10.06 4.42 28.26
N PRO A 64 9.54 3.94 27.11
CA PRO A 64 10.38 3.69 25.93
C PRO A 64 11.06 4.95 25.40
N TYR A 65 10.39 6.11 25.46
CA TYR A 65 10.96 7.38 25.06
C TYR A 65 12.08 7.80 26.01
N LEU A 66 11.86 7.73 27.33
CA LEU A 66 12.86 8.07 28.33
C LEU A 66 14.12 7.21 28.16
N LEU A 67 13.96 5.90 27.96
CA LEU A 67 15.08 5.00 27.68
C LEU A 67 15.86 5.40 26.41
N ALA A 68 15.14 5.61 25.30
CA ALA A 68 15.78 5.99 24.05
C ALA A 68 16.49 7.35 24.15
N ALA A 69 15.90 8.33 24.85
CA ALA A 69 16.49 9.65 25.05
C ALA A 69 17.76 9.59 25.90
N THR A 70 17.73 8.83 27.01
CA THR A 70 18.88 8.61 27.88
C THR A 70 20.02 7.94 27.11
N LEU A 71 19.75 6.83 26.41
CA LEU A 71 20.76 6.14 25.59
C LEU A 71 21.39 7.08 24.55
N LYS A 72 20.58 7.82 23.79
CA LYS A 72 21.07 8.79 22.80
C LYS A 72 21.91 9.90 23.42
N HIS A 73 21.56 10.35 24.62
CA HIS A 73 22.36 11.33 25.36
C HIS A 73 23.76 10.78 25.66
N HIS A 74 23.86 9.53 26.13
CA HIS A 74 25.14 8.88 26.39
C HIS A 74 25.95 8.66 25.11
N PHE A 75 25.33 8.19 24.03
CA PHE A 75 26.04 7.96 22.75
C PHE A 75 26.68 9.23 22.20
N LYS A 76 26.03 10.38 22.37
CA LYS A 76 26.54 11.67 21.87
C LYS A 76 27.94 12.01 22.39
N LYS A 77 28.31 11.54 23.59
CA LYS A 77 29.66 11.75 24.17
C LYS A 77 30.77 11.08 23.35
N TYR A 78 30.46 10.01 22.62
CA TYR A 78 31.42 9.22 21.85
C TYR A 78 31.40 9.51 20.35
N LYS A 79 30.66 10.54 19.92
CA LYS A 79 30.56 10.87 18.49
C LYS A 79 31.92 11.16 17.85
N GLU A 80 32.82 11.82 18.58
CA GLU A 80 34.17 12.15 18.09
C GLU A 80 35.14 10.98 18.21
N GLN A 81 35.03 10.20 19.30
CA GLN A 81 35.93 9.07 19.59
C GLN A 81 35.60 7.82 18.75
N TYR A 82 34.31 7.49 18.63
CA TYR A 82 33.79 6.30 17.95
C TYR A 82 32.66 6.66 16.97
N PRO A 83 32.92 7.43 15.89
CA PRO A 83 31.88 7.94 14.99
C PRO A 83 31.05 6.82 14.33
N HIS A 84 31.69 5.73 13.90
CA HIS A 84 30.99 4.60 13.27
C HIS A 84 30.09 3.83 14.24
N THR A 85 30.54 3.64 15.48
CA THR A 85 29.74 2.97 16.53
C THR A 85 28.64 3.89 17.04
N PHE A 86 28.86 5.21 17.11
CA PHE A 86 27.80 6.19 17.38
C PHE A 86 26.64 6.11 16.36
N ASP A 87 26.95 6.13 15.06
CA ASP A 87 25.94 6.05 14.00
C ASP A 87 25.21 4.70 14.02
N LEU A 88 25.96 3.62 14.30
CA LEU A 88 25.39 2.29 14.46
C LEU A 88 24.39 2.23 15.62
N LEU A 89 24.80 2.62 16.83
CA LEU A 89 23.95 2.55 18.03
C LEU A 89 22.65 3.36 17.86
N ASN A 90 22.71 4.51 17.18
CA ASN A 90 21.52 5.31 16.86
C ASN A 90 20.53 4.62 15.91
N SER A 91 20.97 3.60 15.17
CA SER A 91 20.19 2.91 14.15
C SER A 91 19.93 1.41 14.43
N SER A 92 20.50 0.87 15.51
CA SER A 92 20.51 -0.57 15.84
C SER A 92 19.84 -0.95 17.17
N ILE A 93 19.32 0.02 17.93
CA ILE A 93 18.65 -0.23 19.22
C ILE A 93 17.14 -0.11 19.10
N TYR A 94 16.44 -1.06 19.72
CA TYR A 94 14.99 -0.99 19.93
C TYR A 94 14.65 -1.34 21.36
N VAL A 95 14.30 -0.30 22.14
CA VAL A 95 14.04 -0.44 23.57
C VAL A 95 15.28 -1.03 24.26
N ASP A 96 15.24 -2.28 24.70
CA ASP A 96 16.29 -3.04 25.36
C ASP A 96 17.10 -3.94 24.41
N ASP A 97 16.59 -4.22 23.20
CA ASP A 97 17.27 -5.04 22.20
C ASP A 97 18.32 -4.23 21.41
N PHE A 98 19.56 -4.72 21.40
CA PHE A 98 20.62 -4.26 20.50
C PHE A 98 20.88 -5.30 19.40
N ILE A 99 20.75 -4.89 18.14
CA ILE A 99 20.79 -5.80 17.00
C ILE A 99 21.63 -5.18 15.88
N CYS A 100 22.67 -5.90 15.46
CA CYS A 100 23.69 -5.36 14.57
C CYS A 100 24.32 -6.45 13.68
N GLY A 101 25.10 -6.02 12.70
CA GLY A 101 26.09 -6.86 12.03
C GLY A 101 27.23 -6.05 11.43
N ARG A 102 28.32 -6.74 11.09
CA ARG A 102 29.54 -6.21 10.44
C ARG A 102 30.00 -7.12 9.29
N ASN A 103 30.82 -6.55 8.41
CA ASN A 103 31.32 -7.24 7.22
C ASN A 103 32.33 -8.34 7.56
N ASP A 104 33.05 -8.19 8.67
CA ASP A 104 34.07 -9.13 9.10
C ASP A 104 34.11 -9.24 10.63
N VAL A 105 34.78 -10.29 11.10
CA VAL A 105 34.90 -10.62 12.52
C VAL A 105 35.75 -9.60 13.29
N PRO A 106 36.90 -9.10 12.78
CA PRO A 106 37.66 -8.04 13.45
C PRO A 106 36.85 -6.76 13.73
N ASP A 107 36.09 -6.27 12.74
CA ASP A 107 35.24 -5.09 12.90
C ASP A 107 34.07 -5.36 13.86
N ALA A 108 33.50 -6.57 13.83
CA ALA A 108 32.49 -7.01 14.78
C ALA A 108 33.01 -7.00 16.23
N LEU A 109 34.22 -7.53 16.46
CA LEU A 109 34.85 -7.54 17.77
C LEU A 109 35.12 -6.11 18.26
N ARG A 110 35.77 -5.29 17.43
CA ARG A 110 36.03 -3.89 17.74
C ARG A 110 34.76 -3.15 18.12
N THR A 111 33.71 -3.29 17.31
CA THR A 111 32.41 -2.67 17.57
C THR A 111 31.82 -3.16 18.90
N THR A 112 31.96 -4.44 19.22
CA THR A 112 31.48 -5.01 20.49
C THR A 112 32.18 -4.35 21.68
N LEU A 113 33.51 -4.25 21.66
CA LEU A 113 34.29 -3.65 22.74
C LEU A 113 33.98 -2.16 22.91
N GLU A 114 33.84 -1.41 21.81
CA GLU A 114 33.41 -0.01 21.83
C GLU A 114 32.00 0.13 22.44
N CYS A 115 31.06 -0.75 22.07
CA CYS A 115 29.72 -0.77 22.67
C CYS A 115 29.78 -1.06 24.19
N LEU A 116 30.55 -2.06 24.61
CA LEU A 116 30.69 -2.40 26.03
C LEU A 116 31.20 -1.21 26.85
N GLN A 117 32.18 -0.48 26.34
CA GLN A 117 32.68 0.74 26.98
C GLN A 117 31.58 1.80 27.10
N ILE A 118 30.91 2.13 25.99
CA ILE A 118 29.85 3.17 25.95
C ILE A 118 28.72 2.86 26.95
N PHE A 119 28.29 1.60 26.99
CA PHE A 119 27.20 1.16 27.86
C PHE A 119 27.64 1.00 29.33
N SER A 120 28.89 0.62 29.59
CA SER A 120 29.48 0.60 30.93
C SER A 120 29.49 2.01 31.54
N ASP A 121 29.91 3.01 30.76
CA ASP A 121 29.93 4.42 31.18
C ASP A 121 28.52 5.00 31.38
N ALA A 122 27.50 4.36 30.82
CA ALA A 122 26.09 4.65 31.06
C ALA A 122 25.49 3.85 32.23
N SER A 123 26.26 2.97 32.89
CA SER A 123 25.77 2.00 33.88
C SER A 123 24.63 1.09 33.35
N MET A 124 24.60 0.87 32.04
CA MET A 124 23.57 0.10 31.34
C MET A 124 24.20 -1.13 30.67
N LEU A 125 24.61 -2.12 31.46
CA LEU A 125 25.37 -3.27 30.96
C LEU A 125 24.64 -4.02 29.83
N LEU A 126 25.36 -4.26 28.74
CA LEU A 126 24.95 -5.19 27.68
C LEU A 126 25.28 -6.62 28.11
N ARG A 127 24.32 -7.52 27.92
CA ARG A 127 24.42 -8.94 28.27
C ARG A 127 23.81 -9.81 27.19
N LYS A 128 23.92 -11.12 27.35
CA LYS A 128 23.29 -12.11 26.45
C LYS A 128 23.78 -11.94 25.01
N TRP A 129 25.08 -11.74 24.85
CA TRP A 129 25.68 -11.60 23.54
C TRP A 129 25.52 -12.89 22.75
N ARG A 130 25.13 -12.75 21.48
CA ARG A 130 24.88 -13.86 20.55
C ARG A 130 25.37 -13.48 19.17
N THR A 131 25.86 -14.45 18.41
CA THR A 131 26.39 -14.25 17.05
C THR A 131 26.16 -15.48 16.18
N ASN A 132 26.12 -15.31 14.85
CA ASN A 132 26.20 -16.43 13.91
C ASN A 132 27.65 -16.88 13.63
N SER A 133 28.67 -16.09 14.01
CA SER A 133 30.08 -16.40 13.75
C SER A 133 30.72 -17.11 14.93
N LYS A 134 31.08 -18.39 14.75
CA LYS A 134 31.85 -19.17 15.74
C LYS A 134 33.19 -18.51 16.09
N GLN A 135 33.84 -17.88 15.11
CA GLN A 135 35.10 -17.18 15.35
C GLN A 135 34.91 -15.95 16.25
N LEU A 136 33.84 -15.18 16.03
CA LEU A 136 33.54 -14.04 16.90
C LEU A 136 33.21 -14.50 18.32
N ASP A 137 32.43 -15.57 18.47
CA ASP A 137 32.10 -16.13 19.78
C ASP A 137 33.34 -16.56 20.58
N LEU A 138 34.32 -17.20 19.93
CA LEU A 138 35.59 -17.55 20.55
C LEU A 138 36.39 -16.31 20.99
N LEU A 139 36.43 -15.26 20.17
CA LEU A 139 37.12 -14.01 20.52
C LEU A 139 36.44 -13.30 21.69
N TRP A 140 35.10 -13.30 21.74
CA TRP A 140 34.35 -12.78 22.88
C TRP A 140 34.69 -13.49 24.18
N GLN A 141 34.82 -14.82 24.16
CA GLN A 141 35.24 -15.58 25.34
C GLN A 141 36.65 -15.21 25.80
N GLN A 142 37.57 -14.95 24.87
CA GLN A 142 38.94 -14.50 25.20
C GLN A 142 38.95 -13.11 25.83
N GLU A 143 38.09 -12.20 25.37
CA GLU A 143 37.91 -10.85 25.92
C GLU A 143 37.03 -10.80 27.18
N GLY A 144 36.53 -11.95 27.66
CA GLY A 144 35.69 -12.03 28.86
C GLY A 144 34.26 -11.49 28.69
N VAL A 145 33.74 -11.45 27.46
CA VAL A 145 32.37 -11.03 27.17
C VAL A 145 31.40 -12.16 27.54
N GLU A 146 30.36 -11.85 28.32
CA GLU A 146 29.32 -12.81 28.70
C GLU A 146 28.43 -13.16 27.49
N THR A 147 28.65 -14.36 26.93
CA THR A 147 27.85 -14.90 25.82
C THR A 147 26.76 -15.84 26.35
N GLU A 148 25.60 -15.86 25.68
CA GLU A 148 24.60 -16.91 25.90
C GLU A 148 24.76 -17.97 24.81
N PHE A 149 25.37 -19.10 25.16
CA PHE A 149 25.41 -20.28 24.29
C PHE A 149 23.98 -20.79 24.06
N SER A 150 23.56 -20.86 22.80
CA SER A 150 22.30 -21.48 22.43
C SER A 150 22.57 -22.51 21.35
N GLU A 151 22.80 -23.76 21.77
CA GLU A 151 22.47 -24.93 20.96
C GLU A 151 20.96 -24.87 20.70
N THR A 152 20.58 -24.19 19.62
CA THR A 152 19.20 -24.15 19.13
C THR A 152 19.21 -24.74 17.73
N SER A 153 19.44 -26.05 17.66
CA SER A 153 19.02 -26.79 16.50
C SER A 153 17.49 -26.66 16.41
N ALA A 154 16.95 -26.46 15.20
CA ALA A 154 15.51 -26.44 14.96
C ALA A 154 14.76 -27.72 15.44
N THR A 155 15.52 -28.73 15.89
CA THR A 155 15.10 -30.03 16.37
C THR A 155 15.07 -30.17 17.91
N ASP A 156 15.62 -29.23 18.68
CA ASP A 156 15.68 -29.36 20.14
C ASP A 156 14.46 -28.76 20.86
N LEU A 157 14.12 -29.36 22.01
CA LEU A 157 13.02 -29.01 22.93
C LEU A 157 13.14 -27.60 23.55
N LYS A 158 14.16 -26.81 23.21
CA LYS A 158 14.37 -25.43 23.70
C LYS A 158 13.60 -24.42 22.84
N PRO A 159 13.07 -23.33 23.42
CA PRO A 159 12.43 -22.27 22.65
C PRO A 159 13.46 -21.59 21.75
N PRO A 160 13.11 -21.23 20.50
CA PRO A 160 14.05 -20.59 19.61
C PRO A 160 14.39 -19.18 20.10
N ILE A 161 15.62 -18.75 19.83
CA ILE A 161 16.04 -17.37 20.05
C ILE A 161 15.15 -16.45 19.22
N LYS A 162 14.52 -15.46 19.88
CA LYS A 162 13.75 -14.43 19.18
C LYS A 162 14.58 -13.15 19.03
N VAL A 163 14.56 -12.58 17.83
CA VAL A 163 15.09 -11.26 17.49
C VAL A 163 13.91 -10.39 17.04
N LEU A 164 13.56 -9.39 17.85
CA LEU A 164 12.37 -8.54 17.64
C LEU A 164 11.09 -9.32 17.35
N GLY A 165 10.92 -10.49 17.97
CA GLY A 165 9.74 -11.34 17.82
C GLY A 165 9.79 -12.43 16.73
N LEU A 166 10.78 -12.42 15.83
CA LEU A 166 11.03 -13.51 14.88
C LEU A 166 12.07 -14.49 15.43
N ALA A 167 11.95 -15.78 15.11
CA ALA A 167 12.95 -16.77 15.49
C ALA A 167 14.21 -16.65 14.61
N TRP A 168 15.39 -16.77 15.22
CA TRP A 168 16.68 -16.79 14.56
C TRP A 168 17.46 -18.04 14.98
N ASP A 169 17.82 -18.86 13.99
CA ASP A 169 18.78 -19.96 14.13
C ASP A 169 20.16 -19.39 13.77
N SER A 170 21.01 -19.15 14.76
CA SER A 170 22.33 -18.56 14.58
C SER A 170 23.35 -19.52 13.97
N GLU A 171 23.13 -20.83 14.08
CA GLU A 171 24.05 -21.83 13.52
C GLU A 171 23.89 -21.97 12.02
N LYS A 172 22.63 -22.02 11.54
CA LYS A 172 22.31 -22.07 10.10
C LYS A 172 22.09 -20.69 9.48
N ASP A 173 22.09 -19.66 10.33
CA ASP A 173 21.81 -18.27 10.00
C ASP A 173 20.46 -18.04 9.28
N LEU A 174 19.40 -18.62 9.84
CA LEU A 174 18.04 -18.58 9.28
C LEU A 174 17.08 -17.77 10.16
N ILE A 175 16.20 -16.99 9.53
CA ILE A 175 15.07 -16.31 10.18
C ILE A 175 13.77 -17.05 9.83
N TYR A 176 12.89 -17.23 10.82
CA TYR A 176 11.58 -17.85 10.63
C TYR A 176 10.56 -17.42 11.69
N PHE A 177 9.29 -17.78 11.46
CA PHE A 177 8.23 -17.67 12.46
C PHE A 177 8.09 -19.01 13.16
N ASP A 178 8.17 -19.04 14.50
CA ASP A 178 7.93 -20.26 15.28
C ASP A 178 6.43 -20.47 15.52
N PRO A 179 5.79 -21.49 14.92
CA PRO A 179 4.36 -21.71 15.05
C PRO A 179 3.96 -22.46 16.33
N LYS A 180 4.90 -22.93 17.18
CA LYS A 180 4.57 -23.77 18.36
C LYS A 180 3.49 -23.16 19.26
N ASP A 181 3.64 -21.88 19.64
CA ASP A 181 2.68 -21.18 20.47
C ASP A 181 1.33 -20.97 19.77
N LEU A 182 1.35 -20.75 18.46
CA LEU A 182 0.16 -20.59 17.62
C LEU A 182 -0.63 -21.91 17.54
N LEU A 183 0.05 -23.01 17.22
CA LEU A 183 -0.54 -24.35 17.13
C LEU A 183 -1.12 -24.80 18.48
N LYS A 184 -0.39 -24.57 19.57
CA LYS A 184 -0.87 -24.82 20.94
C LYS A 184 -2.11 -23.99 21.29
N PHE A 185 -2.20 -22.75 20.81
CA PHE A 185 -3.38 -21.94 21.01
C PHE A 185 -4.57 -22.44 20.18
N MET A 186 -4.33 -22.86 18.94
CA MET A 186 -5.36 -23.35 18.02
C MET A 186 -6.00 -24.68 18.47
N SER A 187 -5.29 -25.50 19.25
CA SER A 187 -5.80 -26.78 19.76
C SER A 187 -6.93 -26.66 20.81
N ARG A 188 -7.25 -25.45 21.29
CA ARG A 188 -8.29 -25.20 22.31
C ARG A 188 -9.74 -25.43 21.83
N LYS A 189 -9.95 -25.77 20.55
CA LYS A 189 -11.24 -26.14 19.91
C LYS A 189 -12.37 -25.10 20.00
N THR A 190 -12.11 -23.86 20.40
CA THR A 190 -13.06 -22.75 20.33
C THR A 190 -12.97 -22.03 18.99
N GLU A 191 -14.02 -22.10 18.17
CA GLU A 191 -14.07 -21.46 16.85
C GLU A 191 -15.04 -20.27 16.89
N SER A 192 -14.55 -19.09 17.28
CA SER A 192 -15.33 -17.83 17.30
C SER A 192 -14.60 -16.70 16.59
N LYS A 193 -15.29 -15.59 16.31
CA LYS A 193 -14.67 -14.39 15.74
C LYS A 193 -13.55 -13.85 16.63
N ARG A 194 -13.76 -13.83 17.97
CA ARG A 194 -12.73 -13.43 18.95
C ARG A 194 -11.52 -14.34 18.90
N PHE A 195 -11.75 -15.65 18.74
CA PHE A 195 -10.67 -16.61 18.62
C PHE A 195 -9.84 -16.38 17.36
N ILE A 196 -10.47 -16.24 16.20
CA ILE A 196 -9.78 -15.96 14.92
C ILE A 196 -8.98 -14.65 15.00
N LEU A 197 -9.54 -13.59 15.59
CA LEU A 197 -8.81 -12.34 15.82
C LEU A 197 -7.57 -12.56 16.71
N SER A 198 -7.71 -13.40 17.75
CA SER A 198 -6.62 -13.77 18.65
C SER A 198 -5.53 -14.60 17.96
N VAL A 199 -5.89 -15.39 16.94
CA VAL A 199 -4.94 -16.11 16.07
C VAL A 199 -4.20 -15.11 15.18
N VAL A 200 -4.91 -14.19 14.50
CA VAL A 200 -4.30 -13.13 13.68
C VAL A 200 -3.27 -12.33 14.48
N GLY A 201 -3.62 -11.92 15.71
CA GLY A 201 -2.74 -11.14 16.59
C GLY A 201 -1.50 -11.90 17.10
N ARG A 202 -1.49 -13.24 17.04
CA ARG A 202 -0.34 -14.07 17.42
C ARG A 202 0.67 -14.27 16.29
N ILE A 203 0.27 -14.01 15.04
CA ILE A 203 1.16 -14.14 13.89
C ILE A 203 1.94 -12.84 13.75
N PHE A 204 3.16 -12.85 14.28
CA PHE A 204 4.06 -11.71 14.21
C PHE A 204 4.99 -11.83 12.99
N ASP A 205 4.60 -11.20 11.88
CA ASP A 205 5.34 -11.23 10.60
C ASP A 205 5.63 -9.80 10.07
N PRO A 206 6.62 -9.10 10.65
CA PRO A 206 6.92 -7.71 10.31
C PRO A 206 7.56 -7.54 8.93
N ILE A 207 8.26 -8.57 8.41
CA ILE A 207 8.94 -8.56 7.10
C ILE A 207 8.01 -9.06 5.98
N GLY A 208 6.90 -9.72 6.32
CA GLY A 208 5.96 -10.25 5.33
C GLY A 208 6.41 -11.58 4.73
N ILE A 209 7.13 -12.42 5.48
CA ILE A 209 7.58 -13.75 5.04
C ILE A 209 6.38 -14.64 4.74
N LEU A 210 5.33 -14.55 5.58
CA LEU A 210 4.13 -15.36 5.54
C LEU A 210 2.96 -14.67 4.82
N GLY A 211 3.22 -13.54 4.14
CA GLY A 211 2.21 -12.67 3.54
C GLY A 211 1.07 -13.40 2.82
N PRO A 212 1.37 -14.30 1.85
CA PRO A 212 0.38 -15.10 1.13
C PRO A 212 -0.46 -16.05 1.99
N PHE A 213 0.08 -16.56 3.09
CA PHE A 213 -0.67 -17.42 4.00
C PHE A 213 -1.57 -16.62 4.95
N VAL A 214 -1.03 -15.52 5.49
CA VAL A 214 -1.70 -14.66 6.48
C VAL A 214 -2.85 -13.87 5.87
N ILE A 215 -2.74 -13.48 4.58
CA ILE A 215 -3.79 -12.68 3.93
C ILE A 215 -5.13 -13.43 3.86
N LYS A 216 -5.13 -14.76 3.67
CA LYS A 216 -6.34 -15.58 3.68
C LYS A 216 -7.09 -15.46 5.01
N LEU A 217 -6.36 -15.45 6.12
CA LEU A 217 -6.92 -15.27 7.46
C LEU A 217 -7.45 -13.85 7.68
N LYS A 218 -6.74 -12.83 7.18
CA LYS A 218 -7.20 -11.43 7.26
C LYS A 218 -8.48 -11.19 6.45
N CYS A 219 -8.59 -11.79 5.26
CA CYS A 219 -9.81 -11.75 4.44
C CYS A 219 -10.96 -12.49 5.13
N LEU A 220 -10.71 -13.67 5.72
CA LEU A 220 -11.70 -14.39 6.52
C LEU A 220 -12.23 -13.54 7.70
N LEU A 221 -11.34 -12.82 8.37
CA LEU A 221 -11.74 -11.91 9.44
C LEU A 221 -12.65 -10.80 8.88
N GLN A 222 -12.31 -10.18 7.74
CA GLN A 222 -13.18 -9.19 7.09
C GLN A 222 -14.55 -9.76 6.71
N ASP A 223 -14.62 -11.01 6.22
CA ASP A 223 -15.89 -11.70 5.92
C ASP A 223 -16.77 -11.79 7.18
N LEU A 224 -16.18 -12.17 8.33
CA LEU A 224 -16.91 -12.28 9.61
C LEU A 224 -17.47 -10.94 10.09
N TRP A 225 -16.69 -9.87 9.94
CA TRP A 225 -17.15 -8.51 10.27
C TRP A 225 -18.28 -8.04 9.37
N THR A 226 -18.16 -8.32 8.07
CA THR A 226 -19.15 -7.92 7.06
C THR A 226 -20.49 -8.63 7.27
N LEU A 227 -20.46 -9.88 7.74
CA LEU A 227 -21.66 -10.63 8.12
C LEU A 227 -22.26 -10.26 9.49
N GLY A 228 -21.59 -9.40 10.26
CA GLY A 228 -22.08 -9.01 11.59
C GLY A 228 -22.06 -10.15 12.62
N VAL A 229 -21.18 -11.14 12.47
CA VAL A 229 -21.07 -12.27 13.43
C VAL A 229 -20.64 -11.74 14.79
N ASP A 230 -21.26 -12.19 15.88
CA ASP A 230 -20.90 -11.78 17.24
C ASP A 230 -19.52 -12.31 17.68
N TRP A 231 -19.00 -11.76 18.78
CA TRP A 231 -17.63 -12.07 19.23
C TRP A 231 -17.41 -13.54 19.56
N ASP A 232 -18.36 -14.14 20.27
CA ASP A 232 -18.26 -15.46 20.89
C ASP A 232 -19.27 -16.46 20.32
N SER A 233 -19.99 -16.08 19.26
CA SER A 233 -20.90 -16.97 18.53
C SER A 233 -20.14 -17.97 17.65
N GLU A 234 -20.82 -19.06 17.29
CA GLU A 234 -20.32 -20.01 16.30
C GLU A 234 -20.13 -19.36 14.93
N LEU A 235 -19.14 -19.86 14.18
CA LEU A 235 -18.87 -19.40 12.83
C LEU A 235 -19.93 -19.93 11.85
N PRO A 236 -20.41 -19.09 10.90
CA PRO A 236 -21.27 -19.56 9.82
C PRO A 236 -20.60 -20.73 9.05
N PRO A 237 -21.35 -21.76 8.61
CA PRO A 237 -20.76 -22.99 8.06
C PRO A 237 -19.73 -22.76 6.94
N LYS A 238 -20.01 -21.82 6.03
CA LYS A 238 -19.08 -21.46 4.93
C LYS A 238 -17.76 -20.89 5.44
N LEU A 239 -17.79 -20.03 6.45
CA LEU A 239 -16.59 -19.39 7.02
C LEU A 239 -15.86 -20.33 7.98
N ARG A 240 -16.60 -21.20 8.66
CA ARG A 240 -16.04 -22.30 9.45
C ARG A 240 -15.19 -23.23 8.60
N HIS A 241 -15.67 -23.62 7.41
CA HIS A 241 -14.88 -24.44 6.48
C HIS A 241 -13.58 -23.74 6.04
N LYS A 242 -13.66 -22.43 5.69
CA LYS A 242 -12.46 -21.64 5.35
C LYS A 242 -11.45 -21.58 6.51
N TRP A 243 -11.95 -21.39 7.73
CA TRP A 243 -11.13 -21.41 8.96
C TRP A 243 -10.45 -22.76 9.14
N GLN A 244 -11.22 -23.85 9.08
CA GLN A 244 -10.71 -25.21 9.30
C GLN A 244 -9.63 -25.56 8.28
N GLN A 245 -9.86 -25.25 7.00
CA GLN A 245 -8.86 -25.42 5.95
C GLN A 245 -7.56 -24.63 6.24
N TRP A 246 -7.68 -23.34 6.60
CA TRP A 246 -6.51 -22.52 6.92
C TRP A 246 -5.76 -23.08 8.14
N SER A 247 -6.50 -23.50 9.18
CA SER A 247 -5.92 -24.02 10.42
C SER A 247 -5.18 -25.34 10.24
N SER A 248 -5.69 -26.24 9.38
CA SER A 248 -5.01 -27.51 9.05
C SER A 248 -3.72 -27.31 8.26
N GLU A 249 -3.59 -26.18 7.56
CA GLU A 249 -2.39 -25.85 6.79
C GLU A 249 -1.31 -25.18 7.65
N ALA A 250 -1.62 -24.75 8.89
CA ALA A 250 -0.73 -23.93 9.71
C ALA A 250 0.50 -24.68 10.23
N GLU A 251 0.48 -26.02 10.30
CA GLU A 251 1.66 -26.81 10.66
C GLU A 251 2.78 -26.63 9.63
N GLY A 252 2.45 -26.43 8.35
CA GLY A 252 3.43 -26.19 7.29
C GLY A 252 4.26 -24.90 7.45
N LEU A 253 3.93 -24.05 8.43
CA LEU A 253 4.73 -22.87 8.77
C LEU A 253 6.12 -23.23 9.31
N THR A 254 6.32 -24.44 9.85
CA THR A 254 7.64 -24.90 10.34
C THR A 254 8.69 -24.98 9.24
N GLU A 255 8.26 -25.19 8.01
CA GLU A 255 9.13 -25.36 6.84
C GLU A 255 9.55 -24.02 6.21
N ILE A 256 8.90 -22.92 6.60
CA ILE A 256 9.16 -21.62 6.00
C ILE A 256 10.29 -20.92 6.76
N LYS A 257 11.47 -20.89 6.13
CA LYS A 257 12.68 -20.26 6.65
C LYS A 257 13.35 -19.46 5.54
N ILE A 258 13.95 -18.33 5.90
CA ILE A 258 14.73 -17.51 4.97
C ILE A 258 16.16 -17.31 5.50
N PRO A 259 17.16 -17.18 4.62
CA PRO A 259 18.48 -16.73 5.03
C PRO A 259 18.41 -15.35 5.69
N ARG A 260 19.11 -15.20 6.82
CA ARG A 260 19.29 -13.90 7.45
C ARG A 260 20.09 -13.01 6.49
N PHE A 261 21.32 -13.38 6.14
CA PHE A 261 22.16 -12.59 5.25
C PHE A 261 21.63 -12.58 3.81
N TYR A 262 21.53 -11.39 3.21
CA TYR A 262 21.03 -11.25 1.84
C TYR A 262 21.90 -11.91 0.78
N LEU A 263 23.23 -11.87 0.92
CA LEU A 263 24.13 -12.33 -0.14
C LEU A 263 24.53 -13.81 0.00
N GLY A 264 23.97 -14.52 0.99
CA GLY A 264 24.29 -15.92 1.25
C GLY A 264 25.79 -16.15 1.44
N ASP A 265 26.30 -17.26 0.92
CA ASP A 265 27.73 -17.62 1.00
C ASP A 265 28.59 -16.98 -0.09
N VAL A 266 28.11 -15.90 -0.72
CA VAL A 266 28.88 -15.20 -1.77
C VAL A 266 29.99 -14.37 -1.12
N ASP A 267 31.19 -14.95 -1.12
CA ASP A 267 32.41 -14.34 -0.61
C ASP A 267 33.15 -13.51 -1.70
N GLN A 268 32.37 -12.88 -2.58
CA GLN A 268 32.89 -12.18 -3.77
C GLN A 268 32.36 -10.75 -3.82
N GLU A 269 33.19 -9.85 -4.36
CA GLU A 269 32.75 -8.51 -4.70
C GLU A 269 31.58 -8.55 -5.70
N LEU A 270 30.66 -7.61 -5.53
CA LEU A 270 29.48 -7.48 -6.37
C LEU A 270 29.76 -6.48 -7.48
N SER A 271 29.44 -6.86 -8.72
CA SER A 271 29.51 -5.93 -9.86
C SER A 271 28.32 -4.98 -9.90
N SER A 272 27.14 -5.46 -9.51
CA SER A 272 25.91 -4.66 -9.49
C SER A 272 24.88 -5.22 -8.51
N VAL A 273 24.03 -4.32 -8.03
CA VAL A 273 22.90 -4.62 -7.14
C VAL A 273 21.67 -3.90 -7.65
N ASP A 274 20.54 -4.58 -7.69
CA ASP A 274 19.24 -4.02 -8.07
C ASP A 274 18.18 -4.43 -7.03
N ILE A 275 17.16 -3.60 -6.86
CA ILE A 275 15.96 -3.91 -6.09
C ILE A 275 14.79 -4.04 -7.06
N HIS A 276 14.16 -5.21 -7.10
CA HIS A 276 12.99 -5.47 -7.95
C HIS A 276 11.73 -5.55 -7.08
N CYS A 277 10.76 -4.69 -7.37
CA CYS A 277 9.53 -4.55 -6.62
C CYS A 277 8.35 -5.00 -7.48
N PHE A 278 7.64 -6.03 -7.08
CA PHE A 278 6.46 -6.53 -7.78
C PHE A 278 5.21 -6.12 -7.02
N SER A 279 4.14 -5.79 -7.73
CA SER A 279 2.85 -5.41 -7.14
C SER A 279 1.70 -6.05 -7.89
N ASP A 280 0.66 -6.41 -7.14
CA ASP A 280 -0.55 -7.00 -7.67
C ASP A 280 -1.76 -6.70 -6.76
N ALA A 281 -2.95 -6.78 -7.33
CA ALA A 281 -4.20 -6.70 -6.62
C ALA A 281 -5.26 -7.69 -7.13
N SER A 282 -6.08 -8.14 -6.20
CA SER A 282 -7.32 -8.86 -6.43
C SER A 282 -8.47 -8.09 -5.79
N LYS A 283 -9.71 -8.53 -6.04
CA LYS A 283 -10.89 -7.97 -5.35
C LYS A 283 -10.86 -8.15 -3.82
N SER A 284 -10.05 -9.08 -3.31
CA SER A 284 -9.99 -9.42 -1.89
C SER A 284 -8.81 -8.77 -1.18
N ALA A 285 -7.67 -8.62 -1.84
CA ALA A 285 -6.45 -8.08 -1.25
C ALA A 285 -5.51 -7.53 -2.32
N TYR A 286 -4.57 -6.70 -1.90
CA TYR A 286 -3.49 -6.19 -2.74
C TYR A 286 -2.18 -6.19 -1.97
N GLY A 287 -1.06 -6.22 -2.68
CA GLY A 287 0.23 -6.31 -2.03
C GLY A 287 1.42 -6.08 -2.95
N THR A 288 2.59 -6.17 -2.33
CA THR A 288 3.87 -6.00 -3.00
C THR A 288 4.94 -6.87 -2.35
N ILE A 289 5.92 -7.28 -3.15
CA ILE A 289 7.09 -8.04 -2.73
C ILE A 289 8.35 -7.45 -3.36
N LEU A 290 9.42 -7.39 -2.58
CA LEU A 290 10.72 -6.84 -2.99
C LEU A 290 11.79 -7.92 -2.94
N TYR A 291 12.61 -7.96 -3.99
CA TYR A 291 13.79 -8.81 -4.09
C TYR A 291 15.05 -7.96 -4.25
N LEU A 292 16.13 -8.43 -3.65
CA LEU A 292 17.48 -7.99 -3.96
C LEU A 292 17.97 -8.89 -5.09
N ARG A 293 18.43 -8.29 -6.17
CA ARG A 293 19.16 -8.98 -7.23
C ARG A 293 20.60 -8.50 -7.19
N PHE A 294 21.55 -9.40 -7.27
CA PHE A 294 22.97 -9.04 -7.30
C PHE A 294 23.72 -9.90 -8.28
N VAL A 295 24.77 -9.30 -8.86
CA VAL A 295 25.65 -9.94 -9.83
C VAL A 295 27.05 -9.97 -9.23
N THR A 296 27.66 -11.15 -9.16
CA THR A 296 29.04 -11.30 -8.69
C THR A 296 30.03 -10.93 -9.81
N CYS A 297 31.30 -10.67 -9.45
CA CYS A 297 32.36 -10.47 -10.45
C CYS A 297 32.55 -11.64 -11.43
N ASN A 298 32.10 -12.84 -11.07
CA ASN A 298 32.09 -14.03 -11.94
C ASN A 298 30.82 -14.14 -12.82
N ASN A 299 30.03 -13.06 -12.91
CA ASN A 299 28.75 -13.00 -13.63
C ASN A 299 27.68 -13.99 -13.13
N LYS A 300 27.78 -14.47 -11.88
CA LYS A 300 26.71 -15.23 -11.24
C LYS A 300 25.61 -14.27 -10.81
N ILE A 301 24.38 -14.55 -11.21
CA ILE A 301 23.22 -13.71 -10.91
C ILE A 301 22.36 -14.44 -9.89
N GLU A 302 22.12 -13.80 -8.75
CA GLU A 302 21.31 -14.36 -7.67
C GLU A 302 20.25 -13.36 -7.20
N THR A 303 19.23 -13.91 -6.54
CA THR A 303 18.12 -13.14 -6.00
C THR A 303 17.80 -13.57 -4.57
N SER A 304 17.38 -12.61 -3.77
CA SER A 304 17.05 -12.83 -2.37
C SER A 304 15.83 -12.01 -1.95
N PHE A 305 14.92 -12.65 -1.22
CA PHE A 305 13.75 -12.01 -0.64
C PHE A 305 14.13 -10.90 0.34
N ILE A 306 13.63 -9.67 0.12
CA ILE A 306 13.82 -8.54 1.06
C ILE A 306 12.67 -8.50 2.06
N CYS A 307 11.47 -8.20 1.57
CA CYS A 307 10.24 -8.10 2.36
C CYS A 307 9.01 -8.10 1.46
N SER A 308 7.85 -8.38 2.05
CA SER A 308 6.57 -8.20 1.39
C SER A 308 5.59 -7.43 2.27
N LYS A 309 4.54 -6.90 1.66
CA LYS A 309 3.47 -6.21 2.39
C LYS A 309 2.13 -6.47 1.73
N SER A 310 1.17 -6.90 2.54
CA SER A 310 -0.20 -7.20 2.11
C SER A 310 -1.23 -6.34 2.83
N ARG A 311 -2.31 -6.02 2.13
CA ARG A 311 -3.48 -5.32 2.66
C ARG A 311 -4.76 -5.95 2.12
N VAL A 312 -5.76 -6.09 2.99
CA VAL A 312 -7.10 -6.50 2.56
C VAL A 312 -7.73 -5.36 1.76
N ALA A 313 -8.44 -5.68 0.70
CA ALA A 313 -9.13 -4.70 -0.12
C ALA A 313 -10.17 -3.93 0.72
N PRO A 314 -10.39 -2.63 0.46
CA PRO A 314 -11.40 -1.86 1.17
C PRO A 314 -12.81 -2.42 0.92
N LEU A 315 -13.68 -2.36 1.95
CA LEU A 315 -15.09 -2.75 1.82
C LEU A 315 -15.84 -1.87 0.80
N LYS A 316 -15.44 -0.61 0.67
CA LYS A 316 -15.94 0.26 -0.40
C LYS A 316 -15.38 -0.27 -1.72
N SER A 317 -16.25 -0.83 -2.56
CA SER A 317 -15.89 -1.44 -3.83
C SER A 317 -15.11 -0.47 -4.71
N LEU A 318 -13.85 -0.81 -4.97
CA LEU A 318 -13.01 -0.17 -5.96
C LEU A 318 -12.98 -1.07 -7.21
N THR A 319 -12.78 -0.45 -8.37
CA THR A 319 -12.50 -1.21 -9.60
C THR A 319 -11.15 -1.91 -9.46
N LEU A 320 -10.95 -3.01 -10.18
CA LEU A 320 -9.70 -3.76 -10.14
C LEU A 320 -8.49 -2.88 -10.53
N PRO A 321 -8.53 -2.07 -11.60
CA PRO A 321 -7.45 -1.15 -11.94
C PRO A 321 -7.09 -0.19 -10.78
N ARG A 322 -8.09 0.35 -10.06
CA ARG A 322 -7.83 1.22 -8.89
C ARG A 322 -7.14 0.49 -7.75
N LEU A 323 -7.38 -0.81 -7.57
CA LEU A 323 -6.71 -1.63 -6.57
C LEU A 323 -5.28 -1.93 -7.01
N GLU A 324 -5.06 -2.28 -8.28
CA GLU A 324 -3.74 -2.52 -8.87
C GLU A 324 -2.85 -1.26 -8.76
N LEU A 325 -3.37 -0.08 -9.08
CA LEU A 325 -2.66 1.20 -8.86
C LEU A 325 -2.36 1.45 -7.37
N THR A 326 -3.23 0.98 -6.47
CA THR A 326 -2.99 1.09 -5.02
C THR A 326 -1.90 0.13 -4.56
N ALA A 327 -1.77 -1.04 -5.18
CA ALA A 327 -0.67 -1.97 -4.98
C ALA A 327 0.66 -1.37 -5.46
N ALA A 328 0.65 -0.74 -6.65
CA ALA A 328 1.80 -0.01 -7.18
C ALA A 328 2.25 1.12 -6.23
N LEU A 329 1.33 1.92 -5.71
CA LEU A 329 1.67 2.94 -4.71
C LEU A 329 2.26 2.33 -3.42
N LEU A 330 1.74 1.18 -2.96
CA LEU A 330 2.30 0.47 -1.82
C LEU A 330 3.75 0.02 -2.09
N SER A 331 4.02 -0.44 -3.31
CA SER A 331 5.36 -0.82 -3.80
C SER A 331 6.33 0.35 -3.76
N ALA A 332 5.98 1.50 -4.34
CA ALA A 332 6.81 2.71 -4.34
C ALA A 332 7.17 3.17 -2.91
N ARG A 333 6.19 3.20 -2.01
CA ARG A 333 6.41 3.57 -0.61
C ARG A 333 7.33 2.58 0.11
N LEU A 334 7.13 1.29 -0.09
CA LEU A 334 7.94 0.25 0.56
C LEU A 334 9.38 0.28 0.03
N ALA A 335 9.56 0.41 -1.29
CA ALA A 335 10.87 0.54 -1.91
C ALA A 335 11.63 1.77 -1.41
N LYS A 336 10.98 2.92 -1.25
CA LYS A 336 11.59 4.11 -0.65
C LYS A 336 12.08 3.84 0.77
N GLN A 337 11.25 3.19 1.60
CA GLN A 337 11.63 2.82 2.96
C GLN A 337 12.83 1.85 2.97
N VAL A 338 12.78 0.78 2.17
CA VAL A 338 13.86 -0.22 2.06
C VAL A 338 15.17 0.42 1.58
N SER A 339 15.12 1.21 0.50
CA SER A 339 16.30 1.89 -0.06
C SER A 339 16.94 2.83 0.96
N SER A 340 16.14 3.63 1.67
CA SER A 340 16.65 4.52 2.73
C SER A 340 17.27 3.76 3.91
N CYS A 341 16.77 2.56 4.18
CA CYS A 341 17.18 1.72 5.30
C CYS A 341 18.47 0.93 5.01
N LEU A 342 18.51 0.23 3.88
CA LEU A 342 19.62 -0.65 3.50
C LEU A 342 20.78 0.12 2.87
N LYS A 343 20.50 1.24 2.20
CA LYS A 343 21.49 2.09 1.51
C LYS A 343 22.41 1.29 0.59
N PHE A 344 21.88 0.28 -0.10
CA PHE A 344 22.59 -0.33 -1.22
C PHE A 344 22.69 0.70 -2.34
N ASN A 345 23.84 0.76 -3.01
CA ASN A 345 23.97 1.50 -4.25
C ASN A 345 23.30 0.70 -5.37
N ALA A 346 21.97 0.68 -5.37
CA ALA A 346 21.17 -0.20 -6.20
C ALA A 346 20.20 0.57 -7.09
N ASN A 347 20.03 0.11 -8.34
CA ASN A 347 18.92 0.55 -9.16
C ASN A 347 17.62 -0.04 -8.62
N ILE A 348 16.51 0.67 -8.79
CA ILE A 348 15.20 0.18 -8.35
C ILE A 348 14.31 0.03 -9.57
N TYR A 349 13.66 -1.14 -9.68
CA TYR A 349 12.73 -1.47 -10.75
C TYR A 349 11.39 -1.88 -10.16
N TYR A 350 10.32 -1.44 -10.82
CA TYR A 350 8.95 -1.71 -10.40
C TYR A 350 8.20 -2.47 -11.49
N TRP A 351 7.44 -3.48 -11.07
CA TRP A 351 6.74 -4.39 -11.96
C TRP A 351 5.27 -4.52 -11.58
N THR A 352 4.41 -4.45 -12.59
CA THR A 352 2.97 -4.72 -12.51
C THR A 352 2.53 -5.48 -13.75
N ASP A 353 1.54 -6.36 -13.61
CA ASP A 353 0.86 -7.04 -14.71
C ASP A 353 -0.39 -6.29 -15.21
N SER A 354 -0.69 -5.14 -14.60
CA SER A 354 -1.76 -4.25 -15.02
C SER A 354 -1.26 -3.24 -16.03
N LEU A 355 -1.60 -3.43 -17.30
CA LEU A 355 -1.33 -2.44 -18.35
C LEU A 355 -1.97 -1.08 -18.06
N ILE A 356 -3.15 -1.07 -17.43
CA ILE A 356 -3.85 0.17 -17.08
C ILE A 356 -3.09 0.92 -15.98
N SER A 357 -2.63 0.20 -14.94
CA SER A 357 -1.83 0.82 -13.88
C SER A 357 -0.49 1.33 -14.42
N TYR A 358 0.17 0.53 -15.25
CA TYR A 358 1.42 0.93 -15.92
C TYR A 358 1.21 2.19 -16.79
N TYR A 359 0.16 2.22 -17.61
CA TYR A 359 -0.21 3.38 -18.42
C TYR A 359 -0.44 4.63 -17.57
N TRP A 360 -1.21 4.53 -16.49
CA TRP A 360 -1.46 5.65 -15.59
C TRP A 360 -0.19 6.17 -14.93
N ILE A 361 0.75 5.30 -14.57
CA ILE A 361 2.01 5.68 -13.93
C ILE A 361 2.93 6.40 -14.91
N CYS A 362 2.97 5.98 -16.17
CA CYS A 362 3.77 6.60 -17.22
C CYS A 362 3.13 7.86 -17.81
N GLY A 363 1.81 8.02 -17.70
CA GLY A 363 1.07 9.15 -18.23
C GLY A 363 1.12 10.43 -17.37
N ASP A 364 0.56 11.51 -17.91
CA ASP A 364 0.40 12.76 -17.17
C ASP A 364 -0.71 12.63 -16.11
N SER A 365 -0.29 12.62 -14.84
CA SER A 365 -1.18 12.56 -13.68
C SER A 365 -2.29 13.62 -13.69
N SER A 366 -2.06 14.79 -14.31
CA SER A 366 -2.99 15.92 -14.32
C SER A 366 -4.28 15.64 -15.10
N ALA A 367 -4.20 14.74 -16.08
CA ALA A 367 -5.30 14.36 -16.96
C ALA A 367 -6.32 13.42 -16.29
N PHE A 368 -5.95 12.71 -15.22
CA PHE A 368 -6.81 11.70 -14.61
C PHE A 368 -7.73 12.25 -13.51
N LYS A 369 -8.83 11.53 -13.25
CA LYS A 369 -9.75 11.83 -12.14
C LYS A 369 -9.00 11.83 -10.78
N PRO A 370 -9.51 12.55 -9.76
CA PRO A 370 -8.79 12.80 -8.50
C PRO A 370 -8.20 11.56 -7.81
N TYR A 371 -8.91 10.42 -7.83
CA TYR A 371 -8.42 9.18 -7.18
C TYR A 371 -7.13 8.66 -7.81
N ILE A 372 -7.08 8.61 -9.15
CA ILE A 372 -5.94 8.16 -9.94
C ILE A 372 -4.83 9.20 -9.88
N LYS A 373 -5.17 10.47 -10.17
CA LYS A 373 -4.23 11.60 -10.11
C LYS A 373 -3.40 11.60 -8.83
N ASN A 374 -4.05 11.60 -7.68
CA ASN A 374 -3.34 11.75 -6.40
C ASN A 374 -2.36 10.58 -6.14
N ARG A 375 -2.70 9.36 -6.58
CA ARG A 375 -1.83 8.19 -6.42
C ARG A 375 -0.70 8.18 -7.42
N VAL A 376 -0.97 8.50 -8.68
CA VAL A 376 0.06 8.63 -9.72
C VAL A 376 1.05 9.71 -9.34
N GLN A 377 0.59 10.88 -8.88
CA GLN A 377 1.46 11.96 -8.41
C GLN A 377 2.39 11.48 -7.28
N GLU A 378 1.86 10.74 -6.32
CA GLU A 378 2.69 10.21 -5.24
C GLU A 378 3.68 9.14 -5.73
N ILE A 379 3.27 8.26 -6.66
CA ILE A 379 4.17 7.29 -7.28
C ILE A 379 5.32 8.00 -8.01
N GLN A 380 5.00 9.02 -8.83
CA GLN A 380 5.95 9.80 -9.60
C GLN A 380 6.88 10.66 -8.71
N LEU A 381 6.45 11.02 -7.51
CA LEU A 381 7.30 11.67 -6.50
C LEU A 381 8.27 10.69 -5.82
N LEU A 382 7.88 9.42 -5.69
CA LEU A 382 8.65 8.39 -4.99
C LEU A 382 9.56 7.58 -5.92
N SER A 383 9.24 7.53 -7.21
CA SER A 383 9.91 6.73 -8.25
C SER A 383 9.82 7.40 -9.61
N ASP A 384 10.81 7.18 -10.46
CA ASP A 384 10.79 7.67 -11.83
C ASP A 384 9.92 6.73 -12.71
N PRO A 385 9.00 7.25 -13.55
CA PRO A 385 8.21 6.43 -14.47
C PRO A 385 9.03 5.46 -15.33
N SER A 386 10.25 5.82 -15.73
CA SER A 386 11.14 4.97 -16.52
C SER A 386 11.63 3.71 -15.78
N GLN A 387 11.47 3.67 -14.45
CA GLN A 387 11.78 2.50 -13.62
C GLN A 387 10.65 1.48 -13.57
N TRP A 388 9.46 1.83 -14.08
CA TRP A 388 8.30 0.95 -14.13
C TRP A 388 8.29 0.12 -15.40
N GLY A 389 7.88 -1.13 -15.28
CA GLY A 389 7.70 -2.04 -16.41
C GLY A 389 6.50 -2.95 -16.21
N HIS A 390 6.02 -3.49 -17.32
CA HIS A 390 4.97 -4.51 -17.30
C HIS A 390 5.59 -5.91 -17.22
N CYS A 391 5.09 -6.78 -16.34
CA CYS A 391 5.43 -8.20 -16.31
C CYS A 391 4.21 -9.09 -16.62
N PRO A 392 4.38 -10.28 -17.21
CA PRO A 392 3.28 -11.23 -17.34
C PRO A 392 2.73 -11.64 -15.97
N GLY A 393 1.40 -11.72 -15.81
CA GLY A 393 0.79 -12.08 -14.51
C GLY A 393 1.21 -13.45 -13.97
N LYS A 394 1.54 -14.43 -14.84
CA LYS A 394 2.08 -15.73 -14.42
C LYS A 394 3.47 -15.63 -13.79
N ASP A 395 4.21 -14.59 -14.12
CA ASP A 395 5.55 -14.30 -13.62
C ASP A 395 5.52 -13.28 -12.47
N ASN A 396 4.33 -12.84 -12.04
CA ASN A 396 4.17 -11.85 -10.98
C ASN A 396 4.05 -12.53 -9.61
N PRO A 397 5.11 -12.53 -8.76
CA PRO A 397 5.05 -13.14 -7.43
C PRO A 397 4.06 -12.45 -6.48
N ALA A 398 3.67 -11.21 -6.76
CA ALA A 398 2.70 -10.50 -5.95
C ALA A 398 1.27 -11.08 -6.06
N ASP A 399 0.97 -11.87 -7.09
CA ASP A 399 -0.31 -12.60 -7.23
C ASP A 399 -0.57 -13.54 -6.04
N LEU A 400 0.50 -14.16 -5.51
CA LEU A 400 0.43 -14.98 -4.31
C LEU A 400 -0.02 -14.16 -3.09
N ILE A 401 0.34 -12.88 -3.00
CA ILE A 401 -0.09 -12.00 -1.91
C ILE A 401 -1.54 -11.57 -2.08
N SER A 402 -1.95 -11.24 -3.31
CA SER A 402 -3.28 -10.71 -3.56
C SER A 402 -4.36 -11.80 -3.47
N ARG A 403 -4.03 -13.06 -3.79
CA ARG A 403 -4.96 -14.20 -3.77
C ARG A 403 -4.79 -15.11 -2.56
N GLY A 404 -3.56 -15.22 -2.05
CA GLY A 404 -3.18 -16.08 -0.95
C GLY A 404 -2.88 -17.53 -1.37
N THR A 405 -2.08 -18.23 -0.56
CA THR A 405 -1.72 -19.65 -0.78
C THR A 405 -1.65 -20.41 0.55
N SER A 406 -1.50 -21.74 0.50
CA SER A 406 -1.29 -22.57 1.70
C SER A 406 0.17 -22.52 2.15
N ALA A 407 0.46 -22.81 3.42
CA ALA A 407 1.83 -22.79 3.94
C ALA A 407 2.74 -23.79 3.22
N VAL A 408 2.25 -25.01 2.95
CA VAL A 408 3.00 -26.05 2.22
C VAL A 408 3.35 -25.60 0.81
N LYS A 409 2.39 -25.02 0.08
CA LYS A 409 2.63 -24.49 -1.26
C LYS A 409 3.57 -23.30 -1.23
N LEU A 410 3.47 -22.44 -0.21
CA LEU A 410 4.34 -21.28 -0.05
C LEU A 410 5.79 -21.70 0.20
N ALA A 411 6.02 -22.70 1.05
CA ALA A 411 7.35 -23.21 1.37
C ALA A 411 8.10 -23.67 0.10
N GLN A 412 7.39 -24.30 -0.84
CA GLN A 412 7.96 -24.86 -2.08
C GLN A 412 7.91 -23.90 -3.28
N ASN A 413 7.51 -22.64 -3.10
CA ASN A 413 7.25 -21.73 -4.21
C ASN A 413 8.50 -20.94 -4.62
N GLU A 414 9.17 -21.40 -5.67
CA GLU A 414 10.37 -20.72 -6.23
C GLU A 414 10.09 -19.28 -6.68
N LEU A 415 8.92 -19.02 -7.26
CA LEU A 415 8.53 -17.67 -7.70
C LEU A 415 8.45 -16.71 -6.50
N TRP A 416 7.93 -17.17 -5.36
CA TRP A 416 7.86 -16.38 -4.13
C TRP A 416 9.23 -16.08 -3.52
N TRP A 417 10.13 -17.07 -3.48
CA TRP A 417 11.41 -16.91 -2.79
C TRP A 417 12.49 -16.25 -3.64
N HIS A 418 12.49 -16.50 -4.95
CA HIS A 418 13.54 -16.06 -5.86
C HIS A 418 13.06 -15.08 -6.94
N GLY A 419 11.75 -14.80 -7.00
CA GLY A 419 11.18 -14.02 -8.08
C GLY A 419 11.16 -14.80 -9.41
N PRO A 420 10.72 -14.18 -10.50
CA PRO A 420 10.60 -14.87 -11.77
C PRO A 420 11.96 -15.26 -12.37
N PRO A 421 12.04 -16.36 -13.15
CA PRO A 421 13.32 -16.91 -13.63
C PRO A 421 14.19 -15.93 -14.42
N TRP A 422 13.56 -15.00 -15.15
CA TRP A 422 14.27 -13.98 -15.93
C TRP A 422 15.07 -12.98 -15.05
N LEU A 423 14.80 -12.87 -13.74
CA LEU A 423 15.65 -12.08 -12.85
C LEU A 423 17.07 -12.66 -12.72
N LYS A 424 17.22 -13.98 -12.91
CA LYS A 424 18.52 -14.67 -12.91
C LYS A 424 19.24 -14.54 -14.25
N LEU A 425 18.69 -13.79 -15.20
CA LEU A 425 19.28 -13.51 -16.51
C LEU A 425 19.75 -12.05 -16.62
N ALA A 426 20.41 -11.73 -17.72
CA ALA A 426 20.83 -10.37 -18.06
C ALA A 426 19.61 -9.46 -18.33
N PRO A 427 19.74 -8.13 -18.13
CA PRO A 427 18.64 -7.18 -18.30
C PRO A 427 17.88 -7.26 -19.63
N ASP A 428 18.54 -7.65 -20.72
CA ASP A 428 17.95 -7.79 -22.05
C ASP A 428 16.86 -8.88 -22.14
N HIS A 429 16.83 -9.80 -21.16
CA HIS A 429 15.84 -10.87 -21.07
C HIS A 429 14.64 -10.50 -20.19
N TRP A 430 14.66 -9.32 -19.57
CA TRP A 430 13.56 -8.87 -18.74
C TRP A 430 12.34 -8.51 -19.59
N PRO A 431 11.12 -8.71 -19.07
CA PRO A 431 9.91 -8.35 -19.80
C PRO A 431 9.88 -6.85 -20.12
N ASN A 432 9.23 -6.56 -21.24
CA ASN A 432 9.34 -5.32 -22.00
C ASN A 432 9.20 -4.05 -21.13
N ARG A 433 10.32 -3.38 -20.85
CA ARG A 433 10.38 -2.14 -20.04
C ARG A 433 9.75 -0.94 -20.74
N GLN A 434 9.74 -0.96 -22.06
CA GLN A 434 9.25 0.12 -22.92
C GLN A 434 8.20 -0.45 -23.86
N ARG A 435 7.17 -1.08 -23.28
CA ARG A 435 6.00 -1.45 -24.06
C ARG A 435 5.27 -0.16 -24.41
N ASP A 436 5.29 0.24 -25.68
CA ASP A 436 4.35 1.22 -26.22
C ASP A 436 2.95 0.62 -26.05
N ILE A 437 2.16 1.23 -25.18
CA ILE A 437 0.79 0.80 -24.92
C ILE A 437 -0.07 1.42 -26.00
N LEU A 438 -0.55 0.60 -26.93
CA LEU A 438 -1.51 1.05 -27.93
C LEU A 438 -2.82 1.37 -27.23
N ASP A 439 -3.43 2.51 -27.53
CA ASP A 439 -4.74 2.90 -26.96
C ASP A 439 -5.82 1.83 -27.22
N SER A 440 -5.68 1.00 -28.26
CA SER A 440 -6.57 -0.13 -28.53
C SER A 440 -6.48 -1.28 -27.52
N GLU A 441 -5.37 -1.41 -26.78
CA GLU A 441 -5.20 -2.40 -25.71
C GLU A 441 -5.84 -1.95 -24.39
N LEU A 442 -6.29 -0.70 -24.30
CA LEU A 442 -6.83 -0.09 -23.10
C LEU A 442 -8.34 0.14 -23.25
N CYS A 443 -9.11 -0.22 -22.22
CA CYS A 443 -10.54 0.10 -22.18
C CYS A 443 -10.72 1.57 -21.77
N SER A 444 -11.28 2.40 -22.65
CA SER A 444 -11.47 3.84 -22.41
C SER A 444 -12.29 4.15 -21.16
N GLU A 445 -13.25 3.31 -20.80
CA GLU A 445 -14.04 3.42 -19.57
C GLU A 445 -13.17 3.27 -18.31
N GLU A 446 -12.16 2.40 -18.39
CA GLU A 446 -11.26 2.10 -17.27
C GLU A 446 -10.18 3.16 -17.10
N LEU A 447 -9.84 3.95 -18.13
CA LEU A 447 -8.76 4.94 -18.08
C LEU A 447 -9.05 6.17 -17.21
N GLU A 448 -10.30 6.35 -16.74
CA GLU A 448 -10.70 7.36 -15.76
C GLU A 448 -10.16 8.78 -16.00
N TYR A 449 -10.19 9.22 -17.26
CA TYR A 449 -9.84 10.59 -17.61
C TYR A 449 -10.80 11.59 -16.99
N ARG A 450 -10.26 12.77 -16.64
CA ARG A 450 -11.11 13.96 -16.49
C ARG A 450 -11.76 14.16 -17.83
N SER A 451 -13.07 14.35 -17.85
CA SER A 451 -13.72 14.88 -19.03
C SER A 451 -12.93 16.11 -19.44
N SER A 452 -12.27 16.05 -20.59
CA SER A 452 -11.92 17.28 -21.29
C SER A 452 -13.24 18.04 -21.35
N VAL A 453 -13.27 19.25 -20.80
CA VAL A 453 -14.26 20.21 -21.29
C VAL A 453 -13.80 20.49 -22.71
N HIS A 454 -14.11 19.57 -23.61
CA HIS A 454 -14.41 19.97 -24.96
C HIS A 454 -15.57 20.93 -24.74
N VAL A 455 -15.28 22.23 -24.91
CA VAL A 455 -16.29 23.10 -25.48
C VAL A 455 -16.59 22.47 -26.82
N ALA A 456 -17.46 21.46 -26.80
CA ALA A 456 -18.10 21.04 -28.00
C ALA A 456 -18.84 22.30 -28.40
N VAL A 457 -18.35 22.95 -29.46
CA VAL A 457 -19.19 23.81 -30.28
C VAL A 457 -20.15 22.87 -31.03
N THR A 458 -20.81 21.95 -30.32
CA THR A 458 -22.14 21.53 -30.68
C THR A 458 -22.98 22.75 -30.39
N GLN A 459 -23.56 23.33 -31.44
CA GLN A 459 -24.72 24.19 -31.31
C GLN A 459 -25.90 23.35 -30.76
N GLN A 460 -25.78 22.76 -29.58
CA GLN A 460 -26.94 22.55 -28.74
C GLN A 460 -27.30 23.94 -28.24
N ARG A 461 -28.21 24.59 -28.97
CA ARG A 461 -28.96 25.72 -28.43
C ARG A 461 -29.75 25.17 -27.25
N GLU A 462 -29.15 25.12 -26.07
CA GLU A 462 -29.94 25.13 -24.85
C GLU A 462 -30.88 26.33 -24.97
N SER A 463 -32.17 26.06 -25.01
CA SER A 463 -33.16 27.11 -25.06
C SER A 463 -32.93 28.04 -23.86
N LEU A 464 -32.89 29.35 -24.12
CA LEU A 464 -32.74 30.41 -23.09
C LEU A 464 -33.79 30.31 -21.97
N VAL A 465 -34.86 29.55 -22.19
CA VAL A 465 -35.96 29.31 -21.26
C VAL A 465 -36.27 27.81 -21.28
N ASP A 466 -36.36 27.17 -20.11
CA ASP A 466 -36.78 25.76 -20.03
C ASP A 466 -38.30 25.64 -20.22
N ILE A 467 -38.73 24.97 -21.30
CA ILE A 467 -40.15 24.80 -21.67
C ILE A 467 -40.93 23.99 -20.63
N ASN A 468 -40.28 23.03 -19.95
CA ASN A 468 -40.91 22.12 -19.00
C ASN A 468 -41.36 22.82 -17.71
N ARG A 469 -40.96 24.07 -17.49
CA ARG A 469 -41.35 24.89 -16.33
C ARG A 469 -42.68 25.61 -16.50
N PHE A 470 -43.34 25.49 -17.67
CA PHE A 470 -44.56 26.24 -17.98
C PHE A 470 -45.71 25.30 -18.31
N SER A 471 -46.80 25.41 -17.54
CA SER A 471 -48.07 24.70 -17.79
C SER A 471 -49.06 25.49 -18.66
N SER A 472 -48.65 26.65 -19.18
CA SER A 472 -49.50 27.53 -20.01
C SER A 472 -48.70 28.13 -21.16
N LEU A 473 -49.13 27.88 -22.40
CA LEU A 473 -48.52 28.44 -23.61
C LEU A 473 -48.48 29.98 -23.57
N LYS A 474 -49.58 30.62 -23.15
CA LYS A 474 -49.61 32.09 -23.01
C LYS A 474 -48.55 32.62 -22.03
N LYS A 475 -48.26 31.87 -20.95
CA LYS A 475 -47.24 32.25 -19.97
C LYS A 475 -45.83 32.05 -20.53
N LEU A 476 -45.60 30.94 -21.23
CA LEU A 476 -44.34 30.65 -21.93
C LEU A 476 -44.01 31.77 -22.92
N LEU A 477 -44.93 32.08 -23.84
CA LEU A 477 -44.71 33.11 -24.87
C LEU A 477 -44.42 34.49 -24.27
N LYS A 478 -45.15 34.89 -23.21
CA LYS A 478 -44.89 36.16 -22.51
C LYS A 478 -43.51 36.19 -21.85
N VAL A 479 -43.09 35.10 -21.21
CA VAL A 479 -41.78 35.05 -20.55
C VAL A 479 -40.67 35.09 -21.59
N THR A 480 -40.79 34.32 -22.67
CA THR A 480 -39.82 34.34 -23.78
C THR A 480 -39.75 35.71 -24.44
N ALA A 481 -40.88 36.39 -24.66
CA ALA A 481 -40.90 37.75 -25.18
C ALA A 481 -40.18 38.76 -24.26
N TRP A 482 -40.37 38.67 -22.94
CA TRP A 482 -39.63 39.48 -21.97
C TRP A 482 -38.12 39.22 -22.01
N VAL A 483 -37.71 37.95 -22.12
CA VAL A 483 -36.29 37.57 -22.25
C VAL A 483 -35.69 38.14 -23.53
N PHE A 484 -36.38 38.03 -24.67
CA PHE A 484 -35.90 38.62 -25.93
C PHE A 484 -35.81 40.13 -25.88
N ARG A 485 -36.80 40.80 -25.28
CA ARG A 485 -36.74 42.25 -25.07
C ARG A 485 -35.55 42.64 -24.19
N PHE A 486 -35.30 41.91 -23.11
CA PHE A 486 -34.14 42.14 -22.25
C PHE A 486 -32.83 41.99 -23.02
N VAL A 487 -32.66 40.90 -23.77
CA VAL A 487 -31.46 40.65 -24.58
C VAL A 487 -31.27 41.74 -25.64
N ASN A 488 -32.34 42.19 -26.29
CA ASN A 488 -32.27 43.24 -27.30
C ASN A 488 -31.89 44.60 -26.66
N ASN A 489 -32.53 44.96 -25.55
CA ASN A 489 -32.23 46.18 -24.78
C ASN A 489 -30.82 46.17 -24.18
N ALA A 490 -30.24 45.00 -23.91
CA ALA A 490 -28.85 44.87 -23.45
C ALA A 490 -27.83 45.05 -24.59
N ARG A 491 -28.25 44.90 -25.86
CA ARG A 491 -27.38 44.97 -27.04
C ARG A 491 -27.46 46.29 -27.81
N ILE A 492 -28.48 47.13 -27.58
CA ILE A 492 -28.73 48.37 -28.32
C ILE A 492 -28.88 49.57 -27.36
N VAL A 493 -28.35 50.74 -27.74
CA VAL A 493 -28.34 51.98 -26.92
C VAL A 493 -29.74 52.62 -26.76
N ASN A 494 -30.61 52.51 -27.77
CA ASN A 494 -32.00 52.99 -27.70
C ASN A 494 -32.93 51.92 -27.09
N LYS A 495 -33.13 52.02 -25.78
CA LYS A 495 -33.94 51.08 -24.99
C LYS A 495 -35.43 51.22 -25.30
N SER A 496 -36.12 50.11 -25.55
CA SER A 496 -37.59 50.07 -25.52
C SER A 496 -38.06 50.09 -24.05
N MET A 497 -38.77 51.14 -23.64
CA MET A 497 -39.32 51.35 -22.28
C MET A 497 -40.81 50.98 -22.16
N ASN A 498 -41.40 50.23 -23.11
CA ASN A 498 -42.81 49.89 -23.05
C ASN A 498 -43.10 48.94 -21.87
N PHE A 499 -44.06 49.30 -21.02
CA PHE A 499 -44.49 48.47 -19.87
C PHE A 499 -45.22 47.18 -20.28
N TYR A 500 -45.75 47.11 -21.50
CA TYR A 500 -46.49 45.96 -22.02
C TYR A 500 -45.75 45.28 -23.17
N ILE A 501 -45.91 43.96 -23.31
CA ILE A 501 -45.41 43.19 -24.46
C ILE A 501 -46.34 43.43 -25.65
N THR A 502 -45.77 43.69 -26.83
CA THR A 502 -46.55 43.89 -28.06
C THR A 502 -46.99 42.56 -28.68
N ALA A 503 -47.99 42.60 -29.57
CA ALA A 503 -48.42 41.40 -30.30
C ALA A 503 -47.26 40.80 -31.11
N ASP A 504 -46.44 41.64 -31.75
CA ASP A 504 -45.27 41.21 -32.54
C ASP A 504 -44.23 40.47 -31.69
N GLU A 505 -44.00 40.89 -30.44
CA GLU A 505 -43.05 40.21 -29.55
C GLU A 505 -43.57 38.84 -29.09
N ILE A 506 -44.87 38.71 -28.86
CA ILE A 506 -45.50 37.41 -28.59
C ILE A 506 -45.40 36.51 -29.82
N GLN A 507 -45.66 37.05 -31.01
CA GLN A 507 -45.57 36.31 -32.26
C GLN A 507 -44.12 35.87 -32.54
N ASN A 508 -43.13 36.72 -32.26
CA ASN A 508 -41.71 36.36 -32.38
C ASN A 508 -41.29 35.28 -31.39
N ALA A 509 -41.80 35.34 -30.15
CA ALA A 509 -41.59 34.28 -29.17
C ALA A 509 -42.24 32.95 -29.63
N GLU A 510 -43.41 33.01 -30.25
CA GLU A 510 -44.10 31.84 -30.80
C GLU A 510 -43.32 31.23 -31.97
N TYR A 511 -42.88 32.05 -32.94
CA TYR A 511 -42.04 31.60 -34.04
C TYR A 511 -40.73 30.95 -33.55
N PHE A 512 -40.11 31.49 -32.50
CA PHE A 512 -38.93 30.88 -31.91
C PHE A 512 -39.21 29.45 -31.41
N TRP A 513 -40.29 29.28 -30.64
CA TRP A 513 -40.64 27.97 -30.08
C TRP A 513 -41.07 26.97 -31.15
N LEU A 514 -41.82 27.41 -32.16
CA LEU A 514 -42.17 26.58 -33.30
C LEU A 514 -40.92 26.09 -34.03
N LYS A 515 -39.95 26.98 -34.30
CA LYS A 515 -38.66 26.60 -34.91
C LYS A 515 -37.87 25.66 -34.01
N TYR A 516 -37.86 25.90 -32.71
CA TYR A 516 -37.15 25.07 -31.74
C TYR A 516 -37.67 23.64 -31.78
N VAL A 517 -38.98 23.45 -31.61
CA VAL A 517 -39.62 22.13 -31.62
C VAL A 517 -39.48 21.47 -32.99
N GLN A 518 -39.72 22.20 -34.09
CA GLN A 518 -39.55 21.65 -35.43
C GLN A 518 -38.12 21.16 -35.69
N TYR A 519 -37.11 21.88 -35.19
CA TYR A 519 -35.72 21.45 -35.32
C TYR A 519 -35.40 20.26 -34.41
N GLU A 520 -35.99 20.19 -33.21
CA GLU A 520 -35.82 19.06 -32.30
C GLU A 520 -36.31 17.74 -32.92
N PHE A 521 -37.47 17.76 -33.58
CA PHE A 521 -38.08 16.56 -34.15
C PHE A 521 -37.77 16.32 -35.64
N TYR A 522 -37.51 17.37 -36.43
CA TYR A 522 -37.36 17.30 -37.89
C TYR A 522 -36.09 18.01 -38.41
N SER A 523 -35.00 18.02 -37.61
CA SER A 523 -33.74 18.69 -37.99
C SER A 523 -33.18 18.19 -39.33
N ALA A 524 -33.23 16.88 -39.60
CA ALA A 524 -32.71 16.31 -40.83
C ALA A 524 -33.50 16.82 -42.05
N GLU A 525 -34.82 16.81 -41.98
CA GLU A 525 -35.71 17.31 -43.02
C GLU A 525 -35.52 18.81 -43.26
N ILE A 526 -35.42 19.60 -42.18
CA ILE A 526 -35.20 21.05 -42.28
C ILE A 526 -33.86 21.35 -42.94
N LEU A 527 -32.79 20.62 -42.60
CA LEU A 527 -31.48 20.81 -43.21
C LEU A 527 -31.48 20.43 -44.70
N THR A 528 -32.18 19.36 -45.08
CA THR A 528 -32.35 18.96 -46.49
C THR A 528 -33.15 20.00 -47.27
N LEU A 529 -34.28 20.47 -46.73
CA LEU A 529 -35.11 21.50 -47.38
C LEU A 529 -34.40 22.85 -47.49
N LYS A 530 -33.57 23.23 -46.50
CA LYS A 530 -32.71 24.43 -46.58
C LYS A 530 -31.69 24.38 -47.72
N ARG A 531 -31.29 23.17 -48.15
CA ARG A 531 -30.40 22.96 -49.30
C ARG A 531 -31.14 22.85 -50.62
N ASN A 532 -32.46 23.05 -50.63
CA ASN A 532 -33.35 22.83 -51.78
C ASN A 532 -33.28 21.39 -52.33
N GLU A 533 -32.98 20.41 -51.47
CA GLU A 533 -32.92 19.00 -51.81
C GLU A 533 -34.26 18.29 -51.52
N GLN A 534 -34.55 17.21 -52.25
CA GLN A 534 -35.76 16.40 -51.99
C GLN A 534 -35.59 15.53 -50.74
N LEU A 535 -36.64 15.44 -49.91
CA LEU A 535 -36.64 14.56 -48.75
C LEU A 535 -36.49 13.08 -49.13
N ARG A 536 -35.74 12.35 -48.30
CA ARG A 536 -35.53 10.90 -48.45
C ARG A 536 -36.86 10.15 -48.33
N CYS A 537 -37.01 9.03 -49.05
CA CYS A 537 -38.22 8.19 -48.99
C CYS A 537 -38.52 7.62 -47.60
N SER A 538 -37.54 7.62 -46.70
CA SER A 538 -37.67 7.19 -45.31
C SER A 538 -38.23 8.26 -44.37
N SER A 539 -38.42 9.51 -44.81
CA SER A 539 -38.96 10.57 -43.95
C SER A 539 -40.47 10.40 -43.80
N GLU A 540 -40.93 10.34 -42.56
CA GLU A 540 -42.34 10.10 -42.20
C GLU A 540 -43.27 11.20 -42.71
N ILE A 541 -42.76 12.42 -42.87
CA ILE A 541 -43.53 13.58 -43.32
C ILE A 541 -43.45 13.81 -44.83
N LYS A 542 -42.69 13.01 -45.59
CA LYS A 542 -42.53 13.22 -47.05
C LYS A 542 -43.86 13.21 -47.81
N SER A 543 -44.79 12.35 -47.41
CA SER A 543 -46.13 12.23 -48.01
C SER A 543 -46.99 13.48 -47.81
N LEU A 544 -46.67 14.32 -46.82
CA LEU A 544 -47.37 15.57 -46.52
C LEU A 544 -46.86 16.76 -47.35
N VAL A 545 -45.90 16.53 -48.25
CA VAL A 545 -45.27 17.54 -49.12
C VAL A 545 -44.80 18.76 -48.32
N PRO A 546 -43.85 18.57 -47.37
CA PRO A 546 -43.40 19.64 -46.52
C PRO A 546 -42.47 20.59 -47.29
N TYR A 547 -42.58 21.88 -47.00
CA TYR A 547 -41.75 22.94 -47.53
C TYR A 547 -41.32 23.89 -46.41
N LEU A 548 -40.24 24.63 -46.63
CA LEU A 548 -39.78 25.64 -45.69
C LEU A 548 -40.33 27.02 -46.13
N GLY A 549 -41.09 27.68 -45.25
CA GLY A 549 -41.54 29.05 -45.49
C GLY A 549 -40.40 30.07 -45.42
N GLU A 550 -40.65 31.30 -45.89
CA GLU A 550 -39.66 32.41 -45.84
C GLU A 550 -39.21 32.72 -44.40
N ASP A 551 -40.09 32.48 -43.44
CA ASP A 551 -39.82 32.58 -42.01
C ASP A 551 -38.94 31.44 -41.46
N ASN A 552 -38.49 30.50 -42.29
CA ASN A 552 -37.78 29.27 -41.90
C ASN A 552 -38.60 28.31 -41.01
N LEU A 553 -39.93 28.36 -41.07
CA LEU A 553 -40.77 27.32 -40.49
C LEU A 553 -41.09 26.23 -41.51
N LEU A 554 -41.10 24.98 -41.03
CA LEU A 554 -41.59 23.85 -41.78
C LEU A 554 -43.11 23.92 -41.88
N ARG A 555 -43.65 23.86 -43.10
CA ARG A 555 -45.08 23.94 -43.42
C ARG A 555 -45.44 22.84 -44.42
N ILE A 556 -46.73 22.54 -44.56
CA ILE A 556 -47.24 21.53 -45.52
C ILE A 556 -48.23 22.19 -46.48
N THR A 557 -48.31 21.72 -47.73
CA THR A 557 -49.18 22.31 -48.77
C THR A 557 -50.60 21.71 -48.82
N GLY A 558 -50.90 20.73 -47.97
CA GLY A 558 -52.21 20.05 -47.88
C GLY A 558 -53.02 20.34 -46.61
N ARG A 559 -54.31 19.97 -46.61
CA ARG A 559 -55.15 19.97 -45.40
C ARG A 559 -54.85 18.70 -44.59
N LEU A 560 -54.67 18.84 -43.28
CA LEU A 560 -54.73 17.72 -42.35
C LEU A 560 -56.18 17.22 -42.35
N LEU A 561 -56.41 15.99 -42.82
CA LEU A 561 -57.71 15.32 -42.72
C LEU A 561 -57.82 14.62 -41.36
#